data_AF-A0A9W9RU14-F1
#
_entry.id   AF-A0A9W9RU14-F1
#
_cell.length_a   1.000
_cell.length_b   1.000
_cell.length_c   1.000
_cell.angle_alpha   90.00
_cell.angle_beta   90.00
_cell.angle_gamma   90.00
#
_symmetry.space_group_name_H-M   'P 1'
#
loop_
_entity.id
_entity.type
_entity.pdbx_description
1 polymer ?
#
loop_
_entity_poly.entity_id
_entity_poly.type
_entity_poly.pdbx_seq_one_letter_code
_entity_poly.pdbx_strand_id
1 'polypeptide(L)'
;MKFGQPLQPLQRLHREIYNYQTQSPFEHIASLKKYLHIATYLIPQNNSTITRPVMRHPDLQPNNIFVSDKLEITGLIDWQHSVVLPLPQCGIPRSLQNYSNEVSESLQIPRFPDNINDLEEREQFEQVELLRRRQLHHSYVNFTAKSNSEHYDALEYDMRTLRRKLFHHASAPWEGDNVSLKADLIALSRGWSKMDPRRKPQCPISFSEEESSECLQLQSAQTEADEQMQACQEAIGVGHEGWVPAELYDGARQRERNLMADALDAVESDEEKTRIKENWIFGDFCEEDYL
;
A
#
# COMPACT_ATOMS: atom_id res chain seq x y z
N MET A 1 19.65 12.95 19.78
CA MET A 1 18.97 12.21 18.69
C MET A 1 19.91 12.19 17.49
N LYS A 2 20.38 11.03 17.02
CA LYS A 2 21.27 10.93 15.85
C LYS A 2 20.56 10.39 14.60
N PHE A 3 19.34 9.86 14.74
CA PHE A 3 18.69 9.03 13.72
C PHE A 3 17.16 9.27 13.59
N GLY A 4 16.64 10.38 14.11
CA GLY A 4 15.21 10.72 14.08
C GLY A 4 14.69 11.26 15.42
N GLN A 5 13.61 12.05 15.36
CA GLN A 5 12.88 12.56 16.52
C GLN A 5 11.55 11.81 16.69
N PRO A 6 10.96 11.80 17.91
CA PRO A 6 9.61 11.28 18.09
C PRO A 6 8.61 12.07 17.25
N LEU A 7 7.77 11.37 16.48
CA LEU A 7 6.79 11.97 15.58
C LEU A 7 5.42 11.34 15.81
N GLN A 8 4.35 12.12 15.69
CA GLN A 8 3.03 11.53 15.44
C GLN A 8 3.04 10.89 14.04
N PRO A 9 2.23 9.83 13.82
CA PRO A 9 2.05 9.30 12.47
C PRO A 9 1.76 10.39 11.45
N LEU A 10 2.46 10.33 10.33
CA LEU A 10 2.32 11.24 9.20
C LEU A 10 0.87 11.27 8.69
N GLN A 11 0.30 10.07 8.51
CA GLN A 11 -1.11 9.91 8.17
C GLN A 11 -1.98 10.21 9.39
N ARG A 12 -2.79 11.27 9.28
CA ARG A 12 -3.53 11.84 10.43
C ARG A 12 -4.52 10.86 11.07
N LEU A 13 -5.18 10.01 10.28
CA LEU A 13 -6.10 9.00 10.81
C LEU A 13 -5.38 7.93 11.65
N HIS A 14 -4.10 7.69 11.42
CA HIS A 14 -3.34 6.75 12.25
C HIS A 14 -3.00 7.33 13.64
N ARG A 15 -3.12 8.66 13.84
CA ARG A 15 -2.77 9.30 15.12
C ARG A 15 -3.69 8.87 16.25
N GLU A 16 -4.95 8.61 15.96
CA GLU A 16 -5.93 8.15 16.95
C GLU A 16 -5.55 6.78 17.54
N ILE A 17 -4.99 5.88 16.73
CA ILE A 17 -4.49 4.56 17.15
C ILE A 17 -3.49 4.68 18.31
N TYR A 18 -2.74 5.78 18.35
CA TYR A 18 -1.75 6.08 19.39
C TYR A 18 -2.19 7.13 20.39
N ASN A 19 -3.49 7.44 20.47
CA ASN A 19 -4.03 8.50 21.32
C ASN A 19 -3.33 9.85 21.08
N TYR A 20 -2.99 10.14 19.81
CA TYR A 20 -2.31 11.35 19.37
C TYR A 20 -0.93 11.55 20.03
N GLN A 21 -0.32 10.49 20.57
CA GLN A 21 1.02 10.56 21.13
C GLN A 21 2.09 10.40 20.06
N THR A 22 3.24 11.05 20.26
CA THR A 22 4.41 10.85 19.41
C THR A 22 4.98 9.45 19.62
N GLN A 23 5.35 8.81 18.53
CA GLN A 23 5.98 7.50 18.52
C GLN A 23 7.49 7.63 18.57
N SER A 24 8.12 6.68 19.25
CA SER A 24 9.57 6.65 19.38
C SER A 24 10.21 5.92 18.18
N PRO A 25 11.26 6.48 17.56
CA PRO A 25 11.96 5.81 16.47
C PRO A 25 12.72 4.54 16.91
N PHE A 26 12.84 4.28 18.23
CA PHE A 26 13.59 3.12 18.72
C PHE A 26 13.00 1.78 18.28
N GLU A 27 11.67 1.65 18.25
CA GLU A 27 10.98 0.45 17.78
C GLU A 27 11.20 0.22 16.28
N HIS A 28 11.22 1.31 15.51
CA HIS A 28 11.55 1.27 14.09
C HIS A 28 13.00 0.84 13.86
N ILE A 29 13.95 1.42 14.61
CA ILE A 29 15.37 1.01 14.56
C ILE A 29 15.53 -0.48 14.92
N ALA A 30 14.80 -0.97 15.93
CA ALA A 30 14.84 -2.39 16.29
C ALA A 30 14.31 -3.29 15.16
N SER A 31 13.26 -2.85 14.47
CA SER A 31 12.67 -3.55 13.32
C SER A 31 13.59 -3.52 12.10
N LEU A 32 14.23 -2.39 11.81
CA LEU A 32 15.28 -2.27 10.78
C LEU A 32 16.48 -3.17 11.07
N LYS A 33 16.91 -3.26 12.35
CA LYS A 33 17.97 -4.20 12.74
C LYS A 33 17.54 -5.65 12.47
N LYS A 34 16.31 -6.04 12.82
CA LYS A 34 15.76 -7.36 12.49
C LYS A 34 15.73 -7.59 10.97
N TYR A 35 15.30 -6.59 10.18
CA TYR A 35 15.35 -6.64 8.72
C TYR A 35 16.77 -6.89 8.18
N LEU A 36 17.80 -6.20 8.72
CA LEU A 36 19.18 -6.42 8.29
C LEU A 36 19.68 -7.86 8.54
N HIS A 37 19.19 -8.55 9.59
CA HIS A 37 19.52 -9.96 9.84
C HIS A 37 18.89 -10.91 8.81
N ILE A 38 17.75 -10.54 8.22
CA ILE A 38 17.06 -11.37 7.22
C ILE A 38 17.36 -10.96 5.76
N ALA A 39 17.90 -9.77 5.51
CA ALA A 39 17.97 -9.16 4.18
C ALA A 39 18.63 -10.07 3.13
N THR A 40 19.71 -10.77 3.49
CA THR A 40 20.42 -11.70 2.59
C THR A 40 19.59 -12.94 2.23
N TYR A 41 18.65 -13.32 3.08
CA TYR A 41 17.70 -14.41 2.83
C TYR A 41 16.52 -13.99 1.93
N LEU A 42 16.23 -12.69 1.84
CA LEU A 42 15.17 -12.18 0.96
C LEU A 42 15.59 -12.17 -0.52
N ILE A 43 16.90 -12.19 -0.81
CA ILE A 43 17.42 -12.24 -2.17
C ILE A 43 17.46 -13.70 -2.65
N PRO A 44 16.86 -14.05 -3.80
CA PRO A 44 17.01 -15.38 -4.39
C PRO A 44 18.48 -15.67 -4.69
N GLN A 45 18.98 -16.85 -4.32
CA GLN A 45 20.32 -17.29 -4.72
C GLN A 45 20.20 -18.29 -5.88
N ASN A 46 21.23 -18.32 -6.74
CA ASN A 46 21.37 -19.28 -7.83
C ASN A 46 20.39 -19.15 -9.00
N ASN A 47 19.76 -17.98 -9.17
CA ASN A 47 19.00 -17.66 -10.39
C ASN A 47 19.44 -16.30 -10.93
N SER A 48 20.42 -16.30 -11.84
CA SER A 48 21.00 -15.09 -12.42
C SER A 48 19.98 -14.25 -13.19
N THR A 49 18.96 -14.88 -13.78
CA THR A 49 17.87 -14.19 -14.48
C THR A 49 17.04 -13.35 -13.52
N ILE A 50 16.72 -13.91 -12.35
CA ILE A 50 15.92 -13.24 -11.32
C ILE A 50 16.76 -12.20 -10.56
N THR A 51 18.05 -12.46 -10.28
CA THR A 51 18.90 -11.49 -9.57
C THR A 51 19.45 -10.37 -10.45
N ARG A 52 19.12 -10.35 -11.74
CA ARG A 52 19.64 -9.32 -12.66
C ARG A 52 19.17 -7.92 -12.23
N PRO A 53 20.03 -6.89 -12.39
CA PRO A 53 19.63 -5.51 -12.16
C PRO A 53 18.60 -5.07 -13.20
N VAL A 54 17.45 -4.60 -12.75
CA VAL A 54 16.37 -4.09 -13.61
C VAL A 54 15.99 -2.69 -13.13
N MET A 55 16.08 -1.71 -14.02
CA MET A 55 15.47 -0.41 -13.80
C MET A 55 13.96 -0.54 -14.03
N ARG A 56 13.17 -0.05 -13.08
CA ARG A 56 11.71 -0.07 -13.17
C ARG A 56 11.17 1.33 -12.96
N HIS A 57 10.06 1.61 -13.62
CA HIS A 57 9.29 2.81 -13.36
C HIS A 57 8.84 2.81 -11.88
N PRO A 58 9.11 3.89 -11.12
CA PRO A 58 8.83 3.93 -9.68
C PRO A 58 7.32 4.00 -9.42
N ASP A 59 6.57 4.67 -10.28
CA ASP A 59 5.13 4.82 -10.13
C ASP A 59 4.36 4.76 -11.46
N LEU A 60 4.09 3.54 -11.95
CA LEU A 60 3.45 3.32 -13.25
C LEU A 60 1.92 3.48 -13.17
N GLN A 61 1.45 4.65 -12.77
CA GLN A 61 0.03 5.02 -12.75
C GLN A 61 -0.42 5.65 -14.10
N PRO A 62 -1.73 5.65 -14.43
CA PRO A 62 -2.21 6.14 -15.72
C PRO A 62 -1.79 7.58 -16.06
N ASN A 63 -1.69 8.45 -15.06
CA ASN A 63 -1.26 9.85 -15.23
C ASN A 63 0.19 9.97 -15.74
N ASN A 64 0.99 8.92 -15.56
CA ASN A 64 2.40 8.87 -16.00
C ASN A 64 2.57 8.19 -17.38
N ILE A 65 1.47 7.84 -18.07
CA ILE A 65 1.47 7.14 -19.36
C ILE A 65 0.77 7.99 -20.41
N PHE A 66 1.54 8.42 -21.43
CA PHE A 66 0.97 9.09 -22.59
C PHE A 66 0.52 8.08 -23.64
N VAL A 67 -0.67 8.30 -24.17
CA VAL A 67 -1.31 7.43 -25.14
C VAL A 67 -1.78 8.26 -26.33
N SER A 68 -1.56 7.76 -27.56
CA SER A 68 -2.05 8.39 -28.79
C SER A 68 -3.55 8.14 -29.01
N ASP A 69 -4.16 8.84 -29.97
CA ASP A 69 -5.55 8.59 -30.39
C ASP A 69 -5.78 7.16 -30.90
N LYS A 70 -4.71 6.42 -31.22
CA LYS A 70 -4.74 5.02 -31.67
C LYS A 70 -4.52 4.01 -30.53
N LEU A 71 -4.52 4.48 -29.27
CA LEU A 71 -4.25 3.66 -28.09
C LEU A 71 -2.82 3.09 -28.01
N GLU A 72 -1.85 3.77 -28.63
CA GLU A 72 -0.44 3.40 -28.57
C GLU A 72 0.26 4.20 -27.46
N ILE A 73 1.10 3.53 -26.66
CA ILE A 73 1.91 4.22 -25.64
C ILE A 73 2.98 5.07 -26.36
N THR A 74 2.93 6.38 -26.19
CA THR A 74 3.86 7.33 -26.83
C THR A 74 4.97 7.81 -25.89
N GLY A 75 4.77 7.67 -24.57
CA GLY A 75 5.77 8.10 -23.60
C GLY A 75 5.42 7.72 -22.17
N LEU A 76 6.47 7.61 -21.35
CA LEU A 76 6.40 7.43 -19.90
C LEU A 76 7.18 8.58 -19.26
N ILE A 77 6.56 9.27 -18.30
CA ILE A 77 7.18 10.38 -17.55
C ILE A 77 7.34 10.01 -16.09
N ASP A 78 7.87 10.92 -15.27
CA ASP A 78 7.95 10.72 -13.82
C ASP A 78 8.89 9.58 -13.40
N TRP A 79 10.05 9.51 -14.07
CA TRP A 79 11.14 8.59 -13.74
C TRP A 79 11.98 9.04 -12.52
N GLN A 80 11.61 10.14 -11.86
CA GLN A 80 12.28 10.56 -10.62
C GLN A 80 12.16 9.47 -9.56
N HIS A 81 13.23 9.26 -8.78
CA HIS A 81 13.33 8.16 -7.80
C HIS A 81 13.37 6.74 -8.39
N SER A 82 13.56 6.58 -9.71
CA SER A 82 13.83 5.27 -10.30
C SER A 82 15.06 4.62 -9.67
N VAL A 83 14.92 3.36 -9.28
CA VAL A 83 15.99 2.56 -8.70
C VAL A 83 16.24 1.31 -9.54
N VAL A 84 17.49 0.86 -9.56
CA VAL A 84 17.89 -0.40 -10.18
C VAL A 84 17.85 -1.47 -9.12
N LEU A 85 16.89 -2.39 -9.22
CA LEU A 85 16.66 -3.45 -8.23
C LEU A 85 16.65 -4.84 -8.89
N PRO A 86 16.86 -5.91 -8.12
CA PRO A 86 16.64 -7.28 -8.61
C PRO A 86 15.20 -7.49 -9.10
N LEU A 87 15.02 -8.35 -10.11
CA LEU A 87 13.72 -8.62 -10.72
C LEU A 87 12.60 -9.04 -9.73
N PRO A 88 12.84 -9.76 -8.60
CA PRO A 88 11.82 -10.07 -7.58
C PRO A 88 11.14 -8.87 -6.94
N GLN A 89 11.72 -7.68 -7.05
CA GLN A 89 11.08 -6.43 -6.62
C GLN A 89 9.99 -5.98 -7.60
N CYS A 90 9.73 -6.77 -8.63
CA CYS A 90 8.61 -6.56 -9.53
C CYS A 90 7.25 -6.72 -8.83
N GLY A 91 6.24 -6.13 -9.45
CA GLY A 91 4.86 -6.50 -9.21
C GLY A 91 3.95 -5.85 -10.23
N ILE A 92 2.67 -6.01 -10.00
CA ILE A 92 1.62 -5.45 -10.85
C ILE A 92 1.43 -3.98 -10.43
N PRO A 93 1.35 -3.03 -11.38
CA PRO A 93 1.04 -1.63 -11.10
C PRO A 93 -0.26 -1.51 -10.29
N ARG A 94 -0.34 -0.56 -9.35
CA ARG A 94 -1.49 -0.40 -8.44
C ARG A 94 -2.81 -0.24 -9.20
N SER A 95 -2.81 0.49 -10.31
CA SER A 95 -3.98 0.67 -11.18
C SER A 95 -4.47 -0.59 -11.89
N LEU A 96 -3.63 -1.64 -11.95
CA LEU A 96 -3.92 -2.92 -12.61
C LEU A 96 -4.00 -4.08 -11.62
N GLN A 97 -3.67 -3.86 -10.35
CA GLN A 97 -3.67 -4.91 -9.34
C GLN A 97 -5.05 -5.06 -8.68
N ASN A 98 -5.41 -6.29 -8.31
CA ASN A 98 -6.64 -6.59 -7.58
C ASN A 98 -6.39 -7.68 -6.52
N TYR A 99 -5.31 -7.53 -5.75
CA TYR A 99 -4.93 -8.46 -4.68
C TYR A 99 -5.83 -8.24 -3.46
N SER A 100 -7.04 -8.78 -3.48
CA SER A 100 -7.95 -8.74 -2.34
C SER A 100 -9.04 -9.82 -2.37
N ASN A 101 -8.95 -10.79 -3.29
CA ASN A 101 -9.89 -11.91 -3.33
C ASN A 101 -9.25 -13.17 -3.94
N GLU A 102 -9.64 -14.33 -3.41
CA GLU A 102 -9.22 -15.66 -3.88
C GLU A 102 -9.45 -15.85 -5.39
N VAL A 103 -10.48 -15.18 -5.94
CA VAL A 103 -10.81 -15.23 -7.38
C VAL A 103 -9.70 -14.61 -8.23
N SER A 104 -9.13 -13.47 -7.84
CA SER A 104 -8.04 -12.83 -8.59
C SER A 104 -6.74 -13.63 -8.50
N GLU A 105 -6.49 -14.27 -7.37
CA GLU A 105 -5.35 -15.19 -7.20
C GLU A 105 -5.51 -16.47 -8.02
N SER A 106 -6.76 -16.93 -8.25
CA SER A 106 -7.04 -18.12 -9.05
C SER A 106 -6.86 -17.92 -10.56
N LEU A 107 -6.66 -16.68 -11.02
CA LEU A 107 -6.57 -16.30 -12.45
C LEU A 107 -7.75 -16.80 -13.30
N GLN A 108 -8.89 -17.07 -12.68
CA GLN A 108 -10.11 -17.39 -13.42
C GLN A 108 -10.56 -16.19 -14.24
N ILE A 109 -11.11 -16.46 -15.43
CA ILE A 109 -11.68 -15.43 -16.29
C ILE A 109 -12.79 -14.72 -15.51
N PRO A 110 -12.68 -13.40 -15.24
CA PRO A 110 -13.66 -12.68 -14.46
C PRO A 110 -15.02 -12.65 -15.17
N ARG A 111 -16.08 -12.94 -14.42
CA ARG A 111 -17.47 -12.89 -14.89
C ARG A 111 -18.34 -12.15 -13.89
N PHE A 112 -19.45 -11.60 -14.37
CA PHE A 112 -20.48 -11.06 -13.50
C PHE A 112 -21.13 -12.18 -12.68
N PRO A 113 -21.65 -11.85 -11.49
CA PRO A 113 -22.53 -12.76 -10.78
C PRO A 113 -23.85 -12.92 -11.55
N ASP A 114 -24.44 -14.13 -11.50
CA ASP A 114 -25.64 -14.47 -12.28
C ASP A 114 -26.87 -13.60 -11.91
N ASN A 115 -26.90 -13.06 -10.69
CA ASN A 115 -27.99 -12.26 -10.15
C ASN A 115 -27.78 -10.73 -10.28
N ILE A 116 -26.87 -10.25 -11.13
CA ILE A 116 -26.57 -8.80 -11.22
C ILE A 116 -27.80 -7.94 -11.52
N ASN A 117 -28.73 -8.44 -12.35
CA ASN A 117 -29.94 -7.70 -12.71
C ASN A 117 -30.94 -7.57 -11.55
N ASP A 118 -30.76 -8.37 -10.51
CA ASP A 118 -31.62 -8.37 -9.32
C ASP A 118 -31.07 -7.47 -8.20
N LEU A 119 -29.85 -6.92 -8.38
CA LEU A 119 -29.18 -6.04 -7.41
C LEU A 119 -29.66 -4.59 -7.52
N GLU A 120 -29.49 -3.81 -6.46
CA GLU A 120 -29.74 -2.36 -6.50
C GLU A 120 -28.70 -1.65 -7.39
N GLU A 121 -29.04 -0.47 -7.93
CA GLU A 121 -28.18 0.27 -8.88
C GLU A 121 -26.76 0.53 -8.32
N ARG A 122 -26.67 0.83 -7.02
CA ARG A 122 -25.39 1.01 -6.33
C ARG A 122 -24.56 -0.29 -6.32
N GLU A 123 -25.20 -1.40 -5.96
CA GLU A 123 -24.54 -2.71 -5.92
C GLU A 123 -24.14 -3.16 -7.32
N GLN A 124 -24.96 -2.89 -8.34
CA GLN A 124 -24.61 -3.13 -9.74
C GLN A 124 -23.36 -2.35 -10.15
N PHE A 125 -23.29 -1.06 -9.80
CA PHE A 125 -22.12 -0.24 -10.06
C PHE A 125 -20.85 -0.79 -9.40
N GLU A 126 -20.94 -1.18 -8.13
CA GLU A 126 -19.84 -1.81 -7.40
C GLU A 126 -19.38 -3.13 -8.06
N GLN A 127 -20.31 -3.96 -8.53
CA GLN A 127 -19.98 -5.19 -9.27
C GLN A 127 -19.32 -4.90 -10.62
N VAL A 128 -19.74 -3.86 -11.34
CA VAL A 128 -19.12 -3.44 -12.62
C VAL A 128 -17.68 -2.97 -12.39
N GLU A 129 -17.45 -2.12 -11.40
CA GLU A 129 -16.11 -1.64 -11.07
C GLU A 129 -15.21 -2.79 -10.58
N LEU A 130 -15.73 -3.70 -9.75
CA LEU A 130 -15.00 -4.89 -9.32
C LEU A 130 -14.64 -5.79 -10.50
N LEU A 131 -15.57 -6.03 -11.43
CA LEU A 131 -15.30 -6.82 -12.62
C LEU A 131 -14.21 -6.16 -13.48
N ARG A 132 -14.29 -4.84 -13.68
CA ARG A 132 -13.29 -4.08 -14.44
C ARG A 132 -11.90 -4.25 -13.83
N ARG A 133 -11.75 -4.09 -12.51
CA ARG A 133 -10.48 -4.30 -11.79
C ARG A 133 -9.96 -5.72 -11.97
N ARG A 134 -10.83 -6.73 -11.85
CA ARG A 134 -10.46 -8.14 -12.09
C ARG A 134 -10.01 -8.40 -13.53
N GLN A 135 -10.69 -7.83 -14.52
CA GLN A 135 -10.36 -7.99 -15.93
C GLN A 135 -9.01 -7.36 -16.29
N LEU A 136 -8.70 -6.18 -15.74
CA LEU A 136 -7.40 -5.51 -15.90
C LEU A 136 -6.28 -6.36 -15.29
N HIS A 137 -6.48 -6.85 -14.07
CA HIS A 137 -5.52 -7.72 -13.38
C HIS A 137 -5.26 -9.02 -14.17
N HIS A 138 -6.32 -9.74 -14.52
CA HIS A 138 -6.24 -10.97 -15.31
C HIS A 138 -5.55 -10.72 -16.66
N SER A 139 -5.91 -9.65 -17.36
CA SER A 139 -5.27 -9.26 -18.63
C SER A 139 -3.78 -9.03 -18.45
N TYR A 140 -3.39 -8.25 -17.42
CA TYR A 140 -1.98 -7.97 -17.15
C TYR A 140 -1.19 -9.26 -16.94
N VAL A 141 -1.69 -10.17 -16.09
CA VAL A 141 -0.99 -11.44 -15.79
C VAL A 141 -0.89 -12.32 -17.04
N ASN A 142 -1.98 -12.47 -17.79
CA ASN A 142 -2.03 -13.29 -19.00
C ASN A 142 -1.10 -12.77 -20.11
N PHE A 143 -1.12 -11.46 -20.39
CA PHE A 143 -0.24 -10.87 -21.40
C PHE A 143 1.22 -10.91 -20.98
N THR A 144 1.49 -10.76 -19.67
CA THR A 144 2.83 -10.93 -19.10
C THR A 144 3.34 -12.35 -19.30
N ALA A 145 2.54 -13.37 -18.98
CA ALA A 145 2.91 -14.78 -19.19
C ALA A 145 3.27 -15.08 -20.64
N LYS A 146 2.53 -14.49 -21.60
CA LYS A 146 2.73 -14.69 -23.03
C LYS A 146 3.93 -13.92 -23.60
N SER A 147 4.17 -12.72 -23.11
CA SER A 147 5.09 -11.76 -23.75
C SER A 147 6.40 -11.57 -22.99
N ASN A 148 6.44 -11.95 -21.71
CA ASN A 148 7.59 -11.76 -20.83
C ASN A 148 7.63 -12.85 -19.74
N SER A 149 8.03 -14.06 -20.13
CA SER A 149 8.11 -15.22 -19.24
C SER A 149 9.00 -14.97 -18.02
N GLU A 150 10.11 -14.26 -18.18
CA GLU A 150 11.03 -13.96 -17.06
C GLU A 150 10.37 -13.08 -15.98
N HIS A 151 9.59 -12.07 -16.40
CA HIS A 151 8.85 -11.24 -15.45
C HIS A 151 7.67 -12.02 -14.85
N TYR A 152 7.02 -12.90 -15.61
CA TYR A 152 6.00 -13.81 -15.08
C TYR A 152 6.56 -14.74 -13.99
N ASP A 153 7.71 -15.38 -14.24
CA ASP A 153 8.38 -16.24 -13.27
C ASP A 153 8.75 -15.48 -11.98
N ALA A 154 9.13 -14.21 -12.11
CA ALA A 154 9.38 -13.35 -10.96
C ALA A 154 8.10 -12.93 -10.22
N LEU A 155 6.96 -12.82 -10.91
CA LEU A 155 5.66 -12.64 -10.29
C LEU A 155 5.25 -13.89 -9.51
N GLU A 156 5.45 -15.09 -10.06
CA GLU A 156 5.10 -16.35 -9.38
C GLU A 156 6.08 -16.75 -8.26
N TYR A 157 7.14 -15.97 -8.05
CA TYR A 157 8.18 -16.33 -7.09
C TYR A 157 7.68 -16.34 -5.64
N ASP A 158 8.14 -17.34 -4.87
CA ASP A 158 7.69 -17.59 -3.50
C ASP A 158 7.80 -16.38 -2.58
N MET A 159 6.69 -16.07 -1.93
CA MET A 159 6.55 -14.95 -1.00
C MET A 159 6.94 -13.58 -1.62
N ARG A 160 6.90 -13.42 -2.95
CA ARG A 160 7.25 -12.17 -3.65
C ARG A 160 6.57 -10.95 -3.04
N THR A 161 5.26 -11.01 -2.80
CA THR A 161 4.51 -9.88 -2.21
C THR A 161 5.12 -9.46 -0.86
N LEU A 162 5.41 -10.43 0.02
CA LEU A 162 6.02 -10.14 1.32
C LEU A 162 7.45 -9.62 1.21
N ARG A 163 8.28 -10.22 0.35
CA ARG A 163 9.66 -9.77 0.11
C ARG A 163 9.70 -8.33 -0.40
N ARG A 164 8.77 -7.98 -1.28
CA ARG A 164 8.63 -6.62 -1.82
C ARG A 164 8.16 -5.64 -0.74
N LYS A 165 7.13 -6.00 0.04
CA LYS A 165 6.65 -5.17 1.17
C LYS A 165 7.77 -4.91 2.19
N LEU A 166 8.51 -5.95 2.61
CA LEU A 166 9.65 -5.83 3.51
C LEU A 166 10.71 -4.85 2.98
N PHE A 167 11.07 -4.96 1.70
CA PHE A 167 12.02 -4.03 1.09
C PHE A 167 11.50 -2.59 1.10
N HIS A 168 10.24 -2.37 0.69
CA HIS A 168 9.65 -1.03 0.68
C HIS A 168 9.53 -0.43 2.08
N HIS A 169 8.95 -1.15 3.04
CA HIS A 169 8.77 -0.63 4.40
C HIS A 169 10.09 -0.45 5.16
N ALA A 170 11.12 -1.25 4.86
CA ALA A 170 12.46 -1.05 5.43
C ALA A 170 13.23 0.10 4.76
N SER A 171 12.83 0.53 3.56
CA SER A 171 13.42 1.65 2.84
C SER A 171 12.69 2.97 3.07
N ALA A 172 11.50 2.92 3.68
CA ALA A 172 10.69 4.10 3.98
C ALA A 172 11.37 4.97 5.06
N PRO A 173 11.23 6.30 5.00
CA PRO A 173 11.68 7.18 6.06
C PRO A 173 10.88 6.97 7.36
N TRP A 174 11.40 7.50 8.46
CA TRP A 174 10.68 7.49 9.73
C TRP A 174 9.53 8.51 9.71
N GLU A 175 8.30 8.01 9.68
CA GLU A 175 7.07 8.82 9.54
C GLU A 175 6.18 8.75 10.79
N GLY A 176 6.73 8.35 11.94
CA GLY A 176 5.96 8.21 13.18
C GLY A 176 5.19 6.89 13.30
N ASP A 177 5.51 5.89 12.48
CA ASP A 177 4.93 4.54 12.54
C ASP A 177 5.96 3.43 12.21
N ASN A 178 5.76 2.24 12.80
CA ASN A 178 6.55 1.03 12.56
C ASN A 178 5.69 -0.22 12.30
N VAL A 179 4.36 -0.12 12.39
CA VAL A 179 3.46 -1.28 12.36
C VAL A 179 3.60 -2.06 11.06
N SER A 180 3.63 -1.37 9.92
CA SER A 180 3.75 -2.01 8.60
C SER A 180 5.01 -2.88 8.47
N LEU A 181 6.18 -2.37 8.85
CA LEU A 181 7.43 -3.13 8.80
C LEU A 181 7.43 -4.29 9.82
N LYS A 182 6.95 -4.04 11.05
CA LYS A 182 6.91 -5.05 12.11
C LYS A 182 5.97 -6.21 11.73
N ALA A 183 4.80 -5.91 11.15
CA ALA A 183 3.83 -6.90 10.70
C ALA A 183 4.40 -7.79 9.60
N ASP A 184 5.10 -7.21 8.62
CA ASP A 184 5.78 -7.99 7.57
C ASP A 184 6.88 -8.90 8.13
N LEU A 185 7.66 -8.43 9.11
CA LEU A 185 8.69 -9.23 9.77
C LEU A 185 8.08 -10.40 10.56
N ILE A 186 6.95 -10.17 11.24
CA ILE A 186 6.20 -11.23 11.93
C ILE A 186 5.66 -12.25 10.92
N ALA A 187 5.03 -11.78 9.84
CA ALA A 187 4.52 -12.64 8.77
C ALA A 187 5.63 -13.51 8.16
N LEU A 188 6.81 -12.94 7.95
CA LEU A 188 7.98 -13.68 7.48
C LEU A 188 8.45 -14.71 8.51
N SER A 189 8.54 -14.33 9.78
CA SER A 189 9.00 -15.23 10.85
C SER A 189 8.06 -16.45 10.99
N ARG A 190 6.73 -16.22 10.94
CA ARG A 190 5.72 -17.29 10.94
C ARG A 190 5.77 -18.15 9.67
N GLY A 191 6.02 -17.52 8.52
CA GLY A 191 6.11 -18.18 7.22
C GLY A 191 7.50 -18.75 6.87
N TRP A 192 8.47 -18.69 7.78
CA TRP A 192 9.89 -18.94 7.48
C TRP A 192 10.15 -20.33 6.90
N SER A 193 9.36 -21.33 7.29
CA SER A 193 9.45 -22.70 6.77
C SER A 193 9.20 -22.82 5.26
N LYS A 194 8.52 -21.84 4.65
CA LYS A 194 8.27 -21.77 3.21
C LYS A 194 9.45 -21.19 2.42
N MET A 195 10.46 -20.63 3.10
CA MET A 195 11.68 -20.18 2.44
C MET A 195 12.51 -21.39 1.97
N ASP A 196 13.32 -21.21 0.91
CA ASP A 196 14.08 -22.29 0.27
C ASP A 196 14.72 -23.25 1.30
N PRO A 197 14.27 -24.52 1.35
CA PRO A 197 14.74 -25.51 2.33
C PRO A 197 16.24 -25.78 2.26
N ARG A 198 16.92 -25.44 1.16
CA ARG A 198 18.39 -25.54 1.06
C ARG A 198 19.10 -24.57 1.98
N ARG A 199 18.40 -23.54 2.47
CA ARG A 199 18.97 -22.50 3.32
C ARG A 199 18.99 -22.86 4.81
N LYS A 200 18.14 -23.79 5.29
CA LYS A 200 17.87 -24.13 6.71
C LYS A 200 18.76 -23.39 7.74
N PRO A 201 18.41 -22.16 8.14
CA PRO A 201 18.67 -21.72 9.49
C PRO A 201 17.32 -21.68 10.22
N GLN A 202 17.37 -21.85 11.53
CA GLN A 202 16.33 -21.29 12.38
C GLN A 202 16.12 -19.82 11.98
N CYS A 203 14.87 -19.35 11.96
CA CYS A 203 14.59 -17.95 11.64
C CYS A 203 15.49 -17.05 12.51
N PRO A 204 16.29 -16.13 11.93
CA PRO A 204 17.25 -15.33 12.69
C PRO A 204 16.55 -14.24 13.53
N ILE A 205 15.23 -14.12 13.38
CA ILE A 205 14.39 -13.18 14.11
C ILE A 205 13.22 -13.93 14.75
N SER A 206 12.87 -13.54 15.96
CA SER A 206 11.71 -14.04 16.68
C SER A 206 10.94 -12.87 17.29
N PHE A 207 9.67 -13.14 17.56
CA PHE A 207 8.74 -12.24 18.23
C PHE A 207 8.01 -13.05 19.28
N SER A 208 7.68 -12.43 20.41
CA SER A 208 6.77 -13.04 21.37
C SER A 208 5.34 -13.07 20.81
N GLU A 209 4.46 -13.88 21.40
CA GLU A 209 3.05 -13.89 20.99
C GLU A 209 2.37 -12.58 21.35
N GLU A 210 2.76 -11.95 22.46
CA GLU A 210 2.28 -10.63 22.87
C GLU A 210 2.68 -9.56 21.85
N GLU A 211 3.96 -9.50 21.46
CA GLU A 211 4.45 -8.57 20.44
C GLU A 211 3.74 -8.77 19.09
N SER A 212 3.46 -10.03 18.76
CA SER A 212 2.79 -10.38 17.50
C SER A 212 1.31 -10.00 17.52
N SER A 213 0.63 -10.26 18.63
CA SER A 213 -0.79 -9.95 18.82
C SER A 213 -1.02 -8.44 18.82
N GLU A 214 -0.22 -7.68 19.56
CA GLU A 214 -0.26 -6.21 19.59
C GLU A 214 -0.05 -5.63 18.19
N CYS A 215 0.96 -6.10 17.45
CA CYS A 215 1.23 -5.61 16.11
C CYS A 215 0.07 -5.88 15.13
N LEU A 216 -0.60 -7.04 15.24
CA LEU A 216 -1.73 -7.37 14.39
C LEU A 216 -2.98 -6.55 14.73
N GLN A 217 -3.19 -6.23 16.01
CA GLN A 217 -4.26 -5.33 16.43
C GLN A 217 -4.04 -3.92 15.85
N LEU A 218 -2.82 -3.39 15.97
CA LEU A 218 -2.46 -2.09 15.39
C LEU A 218 -2.59 -2.09 13.86
N GLN A 219 -2.19 -3.17 13.19
CA GLN A 219 -2.33 -3.30 11.73
C GLN A 219 -3.80 -3.32 11.31
N SER A 220 -4.67 -3.99 12.09
CA SER A 220 -6.11 -3.98 11.84
C SER A 220 -6.69 -2.57 11.95
N ALA A 221 -6.31 -1.83 13.00
CA ALA A 221 -6.75 -0.45 13.19
C ALA A 221 -6.23 0.49 12.08
N GLN A 222 -5.01 0.29 11.58
CA GLN A 222 -4.50 1.01 10.41
C GLN A 222 -5.30 0.71 9.14
N THR A 223 -5.68 -0.55 8.94
CA THR A 223 -6.47 -0.96 7.76
C THR A 223 -7.85 -0.28 7.79
N GLU A 224 -8.51 -0.25 8.95
CA GLU A 224 -9.78 0.46 9.13
C GLU A 224 -9.66 1.97 8.88
N ALA A 225 -8.58 2.59 9.39
CA ALA A 225 -8.28 3.99 9.14
C ALA A 225 -8.00 4.30 7.65
N ASP A 226 -7.32 3.39 6.95
CA ASP A 226 -7.06 3.52 5.50
C ASP A 226 -8.35 3.39 4.68
N GLU A 227 -9.24 2.45 5.05
CA GLU A 227 -10.57 2.31 4.45
C GLU A 227 -11.43 3.56 4.68
N GLN A 228 -11.37 4.15 5.87
CA GLN A 228 -12.05 5.41 6.18
C GLN A 228 -11.50 6.56 5.34
N MET A 229 -10.17 6.67 5.18
CA MET A 229 -9.56 7.68 4.30
C MET A 229 -10.08 7.54 2.87
N GLN A 230 -10.10 6.31 2.35
CA GLN A 230 -10.58 6.04 1.00
C GLN A 230 -12.05 6.44 0.84
N ALA A 231 -12.91 6.08 1.80
CA ALA A 231 -14.32 6.47 1.80
C ALA A 231 -14.49 8.01 1.82
N CYS A 232 -13.67 8.72 2.59
CA CYS A 232 -13.66 10.18 2.61
C CYS A 232 -13.24 10.75 1.24
N GLN A 233 -12.18 10.23 0.63
CA GLN A 233 -11.70 10.65 -0.70
C GLN A 233 -12.78 10.45 -1.77
N GLU A 234 -13.46 9.31 -1.76
CA GLU A 234 -14.57 8.99 -2.66
C GLU A 234 -15.76 9.95 -2.44
N ALA A 235 -16.13 10.23 -1.18
CA ALA A 235 -17.21 11.14 -0.84
C ALA A 235 -16.97 12.58 -1.33
N ILE A 236 -15.73 13.08 -1.26
CA ILE A 236 -15.39 14.40 -1.77
C ILE A 236 -15.07 14.40 -3.27
N GLY A 237 -14.85 13.23 -3.87
CA GLY A 237 -14.57 13.06 -5.30
C GLY A 237 -13.14 13.47 -5.68
N VAL A 238 -12.16 13.12 -4.86
CA VAL A 238 -10.73 13.32 -5.15
C VAL A 238 -10.03 11.98 -5.41
N GLY A 239 -8.94 12.02 -6.16
CA GLY A 239 -8.06 10.86 -6.33
C GLY A 239 -7.25 10.54 -5.06
N HIS A 240 -6.50 9.44 -5.10
CA HIS A 240 -5.66 8.93 -4.00
C HIS A 240 -4.65 9.96 -3.45
N GLU A 241 -4.25 10.94 -4.26
CA GLU A 241 -3.32 12.03 -3.89
C GLU A 241 -4.04 13.38 -3.67
N GLY A 242 -5.36 13.38 -3.51
CA GLY A 242 -6.15 14.60 -3.39
C GLY A 242 -6.32 15.36 -4.72
N TRP A 243 -5.88 14.78 -5.84
CA TRP A 243 -5.99 15.40 -7.16
C TRP A 243 -7.45 15.46 -7.64
N VAL A 244 -7.80 16.58 -8.29
CA VAL A 244 -9.11 16.83 -8.90
C VAL A 244 -8.94 17.72 -10.14
N PRO A 245 -9.72 17.53 -11.22
CA PRO A 245 -9.76 18.47 -12.34
C PRO A 245 -10.11 19.89 -11.87
N ALA A 246 -9.53 20.90 -12.53
CA ALA A 246 -9.71 22.30 -12.14
C ALA A 246 -11.18 22.72 -12.11
N GLU A 247 -12.00 22.18 -13.03
CA GLU A 247 -13.43 22.47 -13.14
C GLU A 247 -14.25 21.90 -11.98
N LEU A 248 -13.73 20.87 -11.30
CA LEU A 248 -14.38 20.19 -10.19
C LEU A 248 -13.84 20.63 -8.82
N TYR A 249 -12.80 21.47 -8.80
CA TYR A 249 -12.10 21.90 -7.59
C TYR A 249 -13.03 22.55 -6.56
N ASP A 250 -13.81 23.56 -6.97
CA ASP A 250 -14.72 24.28 -6.06
C ASP A 250 -15.78 23.34 -5.46
N GLY A 251 -16.28 22.39 -6.27
CA GLY A 251 -17.21 21.37 -5.81
C GLY A 251 -16.59 20.41 -4.80
N ALA A 252 -15.35 19.96 -5.03
CA ALA A 252 -14.62 19.11 -4.09
C ALA A 252 -14.32 19.85 -2.78
N ARG A 253 -13.89 21.12 -2.84
CA ARG A 253 -13.69 21.97 -1.66
C ARG A 253 -14.97 22.18 -0.87
N GLN A 254 -16.12 22.34 -1.53
CA GLN A 254 -17.39 22.46 -0.83
C GLN A 254 -17.78 21.15 -0.14
N ARG A 255 -17.62 20.00 -0.79
CA ARG A 255 -17.87 18.69 -0.17
C ARG A 255 -16.93 18.40 1.00
N GLU A 256 -15.66 18.79 0.90
CA GLU A 256 -14.69 18.69 1.99
C GLU A 256 -15.10 19.53 3.22
N ARG A 257 -15.57 20.76 3.00
CA ARG A 257 -16.11 21.59 4.10
C ARG A 257 -17.36 20.99 4.74
N ASN A 258 -18.25 20.41 3.94
CA ASN A 258 -19.44 19.72 4.45
C ASN A 258 -19.04 18.51 5.29
N LEU A 259 -18.11 17.68 4.80
CA LEU A 259 -17.59 16.53 5.53
C LEU A 259 -16.95 16.95 6.86
N MET A 260 -16.21 18.08 6.88
CA MET A 260 -15.66 18.64 8.11
C MET A 260 -16.75 19.09 9.08
N ALA A 261 -17.80 19.75 8.59
CA ALA A 261 -18.94 20.15 9.43
C ALA A 261 -19.66 18.93 10.02
N ASP A 262 -19.96 17.93 9.20
CA ASP A 262 -20.60 16.68 9.63
C ASP A 262 -19.76 15.95 10.70
N ALA A 263 -18.44 15.90 10.52
CA ALA A 263 -17.53 15.32 11.51
C ALA A 263 -17.52 16.09 12.85
N LEU A 264 -17.61 17.42 12.82
CA LEU A 264 -17.66 18.26 14.02
C LEU A 264 -19.02 18.20 14.73
N ASP A 265 -20.11 18.02 13.98
CA ASP A 265 -21.46 17.87 14.52
C ASP A 265 -21.69 16.46 15.12
N ALA A 266 -20.94 15.46 14.67
CA ALA A 266 -20.98 14.10 15.20
C ALA A 266 -20.33 13.95 16.60
N VAL A 267 -19.54 14.93 17.05
CA VAL A 267 -18.88 14.90 18.37
C VAL A 267 -19.48 15.92 19.34
N GLU A 268 -19.63 15.51 20.59
CA GLU A 268 -20.24 16.34 21.63
C GLU A 268 -19.22 17.23 22.35
N SER A 269 -17.99 16.73 22.55
CA SER A 269 -16.96 17.40 23.35
C SER A 269 -16.22 18.49 22.58
N ASP A 270 -16.00 19.64 23.20
CA ASP A 270 -15.14 20.70 22.66
C ASP A 270 -13.68 20.24 22.49
N GLU A 271 -13.22 19.30 23.32
CA GLU A 271 -11.88 18.70 23.19
C GLU A 271 -11.78 17.86 21.90
N GLU A 272 -12.81 17.06 21.60
CA GLU A 272 -12.86 16.25 20.38
C GLU A 272 -12.96 17.13 19.13
N LYS A 273 -13.79 18.18 19.17
CA LYS A 273 -13.87 19.18 18.09
C LYS A 273 -12.53 19.84 17.82
N THR A 274 -11.76 20.14 18.86
CA THR A 274 -10.42 20.71 18.72
C THR A 274 -9.47 19.71 18.07
N ARG A 275 -9.47 18.45 18.54
CA ARG A 275 -8.65 17.37 17.96
C ARG A 275 -8.94 17.13 16.47
N ILE A 276 -10.20 17.10 16.07
CA ILE A 276 -10.60 16.93 14.66
C ILE A 276 -10.05 18.07 13.80
N LYS A 277 -10.13 19.32 14.27
CA LYS A 277 -9.60 20.48 13.53
C LYS A 277 -8.08 20.42 13.38
N GLU A 278 -7.37 20.09 14.45
CA GLU A 278 -5.90 19.99 14.45
C GLU A 278 -5.40 18.83 13.59
N ASN A 279 -6.17 17.74 13.49
CA ASN A 279 -5.80 16.51 12.78
C ASN A 279 -6.65 16.27 11.54
N TRP A 280 -7.22 17.34 10.96
CA TRP A 280 -8.13 17.20 9.83
C TRP A 280 -7.46 16.52 8.64
N ILE A 281 -8.05 15.46 8.10
CA ILE A 281 -7.42 14.59 7.11
C ILE A 281 -7.01 15.28 5.80
N PHE A 282 -7.67 16.39 5.44
CA PHE A 282 -7.37 17.20 4.25
C PHE A 282 -6.75 18.57 4.60
N GLY A 283 -6.31 18.75 5.85
CA GLY A 283 -5.64 19.98 6.27
C GLY A 283 -4.20 20.05 5.76
N ASP A 284 -3.72 21.26 5.52
CA ASP A 284 -2.36 21.51 5.03
C ASP A 284 -1.31 20.88 5.95
N PHE A 285 -0.28 20.32 5.32
CA PHE A 285 0.79 19.61 6.01
C PHE A 285 1.85 20.59 6.52
N CYS A 286 2.19 20.51 7.82
CA CYS A 286 3.29 21.30 8.37
C CYS A 286 4.60 20.53 8.19
N GLU A 287 5.46 21.00 7.28
CA GLU A 287 6.75 20.34 6.99
C GLU A 287 7.83 20.63 8.06
N GLU A 288 7.61 21.59 8.97
CA GLU A 288 8.61 22.00 9.96
C GLU A 288 9.03 20.87 10.92
N ASP A 289 8.12 19.95 11.24
CA ASP A 289 8.40 18.81 12.12
C ASP A 289 9.18 17.68 11.41
N TYR A 290 9.41 17.80 10.09
CA TYR A 290 9.98 16.75 9.24
C TYR A 290 11.28 17.17 8.52
N LEU A 291 11.72 18.42 8.72
CA LEU A 291 12.98 19.01 8.23
C LEU A 291 14.07 18.99 9.31
#